data_AF-X0UIN5-F1
#
_entry.id   AF-X0UIN5-F1
#
_cell.length_a   1.000
_cell.length_b   1.000
_cell.length_c   1.000
_cell.angle_alpha   90.00
_cell.angle_beta   90.00
_cell.angle_gamma   90.00
#
_symmetry.space_group_name_H-M   'P 1'
#
loop_
_entity.id
_entity.type
_entity.pdbx_description
1 polymer ?
#
loop_
_entity_poly.entity_id
_entity_poly.type
_entity_poly.pdbx_seq_one_letter_code
_entity_poly.pdbx_strand_id
1 'polypeptide(L)' 'RMLNIYSRSIWLNPQPRDVWDYYESIRVIKSLMDDRMFPLTLEGLDDGMRELAR' A
#
# COMPACT_ATOMS: atom_id res chain seq x y z
N ARG A 1 -7.80 -12.35 -4.76
CA ARG A 1 -8.00 -12.42 -6.23
C ARG A 1 -6.89 -11.71 -7.01
N MET A 2 -6.47 -10.47 -6.69
CA MET A 2 -5.30 -9.82 -7.32
C MET A 2 -3.98 -10.28 -6.70
N LEU A 3 -3.85 -10.18 -5.36
CA LEU A 3 -2.68 -10.64 -4.62
C LEU A 3 -2.47 -12.17 -4.64
N ASN A 4 -3.45 -12.93 -5.12
CA ASN A 4 -3.29 -14.38 -5.32
C ASN A 4 -2.49 -14.69 -6.60
N ILE A 5 -2.53 -13.78 -7.58
CA ILE A 5 -1.81 -13.89 -8.85
C ILE A 5 -0.48 -13.12 -8.76
N TYR A 6 -0.54 -11.92 -8.18
CA TYR A 6 0.61 -11.06 -7.94
C TYR A 6 0.90 -11.01 -6.43
N SER A 7 1.50 -12.08 -5.91
CA SER A 7 1.76 -12.24 -4.47
C SER A 7 2.69 -11.16 -3.91
N ARG A 8 3.66 -10.72 -4.70
CA ARG A 8 4.60 -9.64 -4.38
C ARG A 8 4.15 -8.35 -5.03
N SER A 9 3.16 -7.72 -4.43
CA SER A 9 2.65 -6.42 -4.87
C SER A 9 2.34 -5.55 -3.67
N ILE A 10 2.74 -4.30 -3.78
CA ILE A 10 2.50 -3.23 -2.81
C ILE A 10 1.83 -2.08 -3.55
N TRP A 11 1.21 -1.17 -2.80
CA TRP A 11 0.68 0.07 -3.37
C TRP A 11 1.32 1.29 -2.73
N LEU A 12 1.78 2.21 -3.56
CA LEU A 12 2.37 3.48 -3.14
C LEU A 12 1.33 4.60 -3.23
N ASN A 13 1.03 5.23 -2.09
CA ASN A 13 0.09 6.34 -2.00
C ASN A 13 0.83 7.68 -2.03
N PRO A 14 0.54 8.57 -2.99
CA PRO A 14 1.04 9.95 -2.93
C PRO A 14 0.31 10.82 -1.89
N GLN A 15 -0.87 10.39 -1.39
CA GLN A 15 -1.61 11.14 -0.38
C GLN A 15 -0.92 11.05 1.00
N PRO A 16 -0.90 12.14 1.78
CA PRO A 16 -0.49 12.12 3.19
C PRO A 16 -1.26 11.06 4.00
N ARG A 17 -0.59 10.35 4.92
CA ARG A 17 -1.18 9.21 5.68
C ARG A 17 -2.38 9.61 6.53
N ASP A 18 -2.36 10.82 7.08
CA ASP A 18 -3.42 11.41 7.92
C ASP A 18 -4.77 11.54 7.20
N VAL A 19 -4.77 11.61 5.86
CA VAL A 19 -6.00 11.69 5.07
C VAL A 19 -6.44 10.34 4.46
N TRP A 20 -5.74 9.24 4.71
CA TRP A 20 -6.08 7.96 4.08
C TRP A 20 -7.46 7.44 4.46
N ASP A 21 -7.87 7.62 5.71
CA ASP A 21 -9.18 7.15 6.18
C ASP A 21 -10.33 8.05 5.71
N TYR A 22 -10.02 9.28 5.30
CA TYR A 22 -11.00 10.24 4.77
C TYR A 22 -11.53 9.81 3.41
N TYR A 23 -10.69 9.25 2.54
CA TYR A 23 -11.09 8.82 1.20
C TYR A 23 -11.55 7.35 1.19
N GLU A 24 -12.82 7.12 0.88
CA GLU A 24 -13.40 5.76 0.78
C GLU A 24 -12.63 4.87 -0.20
N SER A 25 -12.23 5.40 -1.35
CA SER A 25 -11.46 4.65 -2.36
C SER A 25 -10.13 4.14 -1.81
N ILE A 26 -9.47 4.93 -0.95
CA ILE A 26 -8.21 4.53 -0.30
C ILE A 26 -8.48 3.38 0.68
N ARG A 27 -9.57 3.43 1.45
CA ARG A 27 -9.97 2.32 2.33
C ARG A 27 -10.24 1.03 1.57
N VAL A 28 -10.94 1.11 0.43
CA VAL A 28 -11.18 -0.05 -0.45
C VAL A 28 -9.86 -0.62 -0.98
N ILE A 29 -8.95 0.24 -1.50
CA ILE A 29 -7.64 -0.20 -2.01
C ILE A 29 -6.81 -0.84 -0.89
N LYS A 30 -6.79 -0.25 0.31
CA LYS A 30 -6.07 -0.80 1.48
C LYS A 30 -6.52 -2.23 1.80
N SER A 31 -7.83 -2.48 1.80
CA SER A 31 -8.38 -3.83 1.98
C SER A 31 -8.01 -4.77 0.83
N LEU A 32 -8.05 -4.31 -0.43
CA LEU A 32 -7.64 -5.11 -1.59
C LEU A 32 -6.15 -5.46 -1.59
N MET A 33 -5.32 -4.60 -0.99
CA MET A 33 -3.87 -4.75 -0.88
C MET A 33 -3.44 -5.49 0.40
N ASP A 34 -4.38 -5.98 1.21
CA ASP A 34 -4.11 -6.68 2.47
C ASP A 34 -3.20 -5.86 3.40
N ASP A 35 -3.55 -4.57 3.55
CA ASP A 35 -2.80 -3.58 4.34
C ASP A 35 -1.37 -3.27 3.83
N ARG A 36 -0.96 -3.78 2.66
CA ARG A 36 0.34 -3.52 2.03
C ARG A 36 0.38 -2.22 1.23
N MET A 37 0.01 -1.13 1.91
CA MET A 37 0.03 0.24 1.41
C MET A 37 1.12 1.07 2.09
N PHE A 38 1.92 1.78 1.29
CA PHE A 38 3.04 2.59 1.77
C PHE A 38 2.97 4.02 1.21
N PRO A 39 3.40 5.05 1.96
CA PRO A 39 3.39 6.42 1.49
C PRO A 39 4.53 6.65 0.49
N LEU A 40 4.34 7.60 -0.44
CA LEU A 40 5.35 8.00 -1.39
C LEU A 40 6.41 8.91 -0.74
N THR A 41 7.20 8.32 0.14
CA THR A 41 8.33 8.94 0.86
C THR A 41 9.53 7.99 0.79
N LEU A 42 10.75 8.47 1.05
CA LEU A 42 11.93 7.60 1.05
C LEU A 42 11.81 6.44 2.05
N GLU A 43 11.28 6.72 3.25
CA GLU A 43 11.01 5.71 4.27
C GLU A 43 9.94 4.71 3.80
N GLY A 44 8.82 5.20 3.25
CA GLY A 44 7.77 4.33 2.71
C GLY A 44 8.21 3.46 1.53
N LEU A 45 9.15 3.96 0.71
CA LEU A 45 9.78 3.17 -0.35
C LEU A 45 10.66 2.06 0.23
N ASP A 46 11.46 2.35 1.26
CA ASP A 46 12.28 1.33 1.94
C ASP A 46 11.40 0.24 2.58
N ASP A 47 10.37 0.63 3.32
CA ASP A 47 9.41 -0.28 3.93
C ASP A 47 8.71 -1.15 2.87
N GLY A 48 8.28 -0.55 1.76
CA GLY A 48 7.65 -1.25 0.64
C GLY A 48 8.59 -2.26 0.00
N MET A 49 9.86 -1.92 -0.20
CA MET A 49 10.87 -2.86 -0.73
C MET A 49 11.11 -4.02 0.22
N ARG A 50 11.17 -3.78 1.54
CA ARG A 50 11.31 -4.85 2.54
C ARG A 50 10.12 -5.80 2.51
N GLU A 51 8.90 -5.28 2.35
CA GLU A 51 7.70 -6.11 2.23
C GLU A 51 7.74 -6.98 0.95
N LEU A 52 8.19 -6.43 -0.17
CA LEU A 52 8.35 -7.19 -1.42
C LEU A 52 9.44 -8.26 -1.36
N ALA A 53 10.44 -8.10 -0.48
CA ALA A 53 11.53 -9.04 -0.30
C ALA A 53 11.16 -10.24 0.61
N ARG A 54 10.02 -10.17 1.32
CA ARG A 54 9.46 -11.31 2.07
C ARG A 54 8.93 -12.41 1.13
#